data_AF-A0A399EF28-F1
#
_entry.id   AF-A0A399EF28-F1
#
_cell.length_a   1.000
_cell.length_b   1.000
_cell.length_c   1.000
_cell.angle_alpha   90.00
_cell.angle_beta   90.00
_cell.angle_gamma   90.00
#
_symmetry.space_group_name_H-M   'P 1'
#
loop_
_entity.id
_entity.type
_entity.pdbx_description
1 polymer ?
#
loop_
_entity_poly.entity_id
_entity_poly.type
_entity_poly.pdbx_seq_one_letter_code
_entity_poly.pdbx_strand_id
1 'polypeptide(L)' 'MENIPHLSTLSEVHRLIGYDRVGRDVLYAVARRYGVKLGKRYLFPRRVVEALLEGRLDELEPNKNPAGAGGER' A
#
# COMPACT_ATOMS: atom_id res chain seq x y z
N MET A 1 -1.13 7.35 -18.39
CA MET A 1 -0.83 6.76 -17.08
C MET A 1 -2.07 6.00 -16.63
N GLU A 2 -1.93 4.73 -16.23
CA GLU A 2 -3.05 3.96 -15.68
C GLU A 2 -3.67 4.74 -14.50
N ASN A 3 -5.00 4.82 -14.41
CA ASN A 3 -5.68 5.60 -13.38
C ASN A 3 -5.55 4.88 -12.03
N ILE A 4 -4.54 5.25 -11.23
CA ILE A 4 -4.30 4.65 -9.90
C ILE A 4 -5.41 5.13 -8.95
N PRO A 5 -6.23 4.22 -8.39
CA PRO A 5 -7.27 4.59 -7.43
C PRO A 5 -6.68 5.23 -6.17
N HIS A 6 -7.48 6.07 -5.49
CA HIS A 6 -7.08 6.68 -4.21
C HIS A 6 -6.64 5.66 -3.16
N LEU A 7 -7.27 4.47 -3.17
CA LEU A 7 -6.92 3.32 -2.37
C LEU A 7 -6.92 2.08 -3.25
N SER A 8 -5.78 1.37 -3.28
CA SER A 8 -5.63 0.13 -4.04
C SER A 8 -5.49 -1.06 -3.09
N THR A 9 -6.08 -2.19 -3.44
CA THR A 9 -5.86 -3.46 -2.76
C THR A 9 -4.49 -4.04 -3.11
N LEU A 10 -4.01 -4.99 -2.31
CA LEU A 10 -2.78 -5.71 -2.62
C LEU A 10 -2.83 -6.34 -4.02
N SER A 11 -3.95 -6.95 -4.41
CA SER A 11 -4.09 -7.60 -5.71
C SER A 11 -3.98 -6.61 -6.87
N GLU A 12 -4.55 -5.41 -6.71
CA GLU A 12 -4.46 -4.33 -7.71
C GLU A 12 -3.03 -3.82 -7.84
N VAL A 13 -2.35 -3.57 -6.71
CA VAL A 13 -0.94 -3.13 -6.70
C VAL A 13 -0.01 -4.20 -7.28
N HIS A 14 -0.23 -5.47 -6.94
CA HIS A 14 0.57 -6.59 -7.43
C HIS A 14 0.43 -6.76 -8.96
N ARG A 15 -0.80 -6.57 -9.48
CA ARG A 15 -1.05 -6.54 -10.93
C ARG A 15 -0.38 -5.35 -11.61
N LEU A 16 -0.45 -4.17 -10.99
CA LEU A 16 0.11 -2.93 -11.53
C LEU A 16 1.64 -2.95 -11.62
N ILE A 17 2.30 -3.49 -10.61
CA ILE A 17 3.77 -3.65 -10.57
C ILE A 17 4.23 -4.81 -11.45
N GLY A 18 3.40 -5.84 -11.59
CA GLY A 18 3.72 -7.08 -12.27
C GLY A 18 4.12 -8.18 -11.28
N TYR A 19 3.49 -9.34 -11.41
CA TYR A 19 3.63 -10.47 -10.49
C TYR A 19 5.07 -10.99 -10.38
N ASP A 20 5.86 -10.85 -11.44
CA ASP A 20 7.25 -11.32 -11.51
C ASP A 20 8.26 -10.34 -10.89
N ARG A 21 7.85 -9.11 -10.58
CA ARG A 21 8.76 -8.05 -10.10
C ARG A 21 8.81 -7.94 -8.59
N VAL A 22 7.68 -8.13 -7.91
CA VAL A 22 7.59 -7.99 -6.44
C VAL A 22 6.69 -9.06 -5.86
N GLY A 23 7.25 -9.87 -4.96
CA GLY A 23 6.49 -10.90 -4.27
C GLY A 23 5.40 -10.35 -3.36
N ARG A 24 4.35 -11.17 -3.17
CA ARG A 24 3.19 -10.84 -2.32
C ARG A 24 3.57 -10.47 -0.88
N ASP A 25 4.57 -11.15 -0.31
CA ASP A 25 5.00 -10.91 1.07
C ASP A 25 5.67 -9.55 1.24
N VAL A 26 6.43 -9.11 0.23
CA VAL A 26 7.04 -7.76 0.20
C VAL A 26 5.94 -6.71 0.13
N LEU A 27 4.94 -6.88 -0.76
CA LEU A 27 3.80 -5.97 -0.81
C LEU A 27 3.05 -5.93 0.52
N TYR A 28 2.86 -7.08 1.17
CA TYR A 28 2.20 -7.11 2.48
C TYR A 28 2.98 -6.36 3.56
N ALA A 29 4.32 -6.48 3.58
CA ALA A 29 5.18 -5.72 4.48
C ALA A 29 5.08 -4.20 4.22
N VAL A 30 5.07 -3.79 2.95
CA VAL A 30 4.84 -2.39 2.55
C VAL A 30 3.46 -1.92 3.01
N ALA A 31 2.41 -2.72 2.79
CA ALA A 31 1.04 -2.39 3.20
C ALA A 31 0.93 -2.21 4.72
N ARG A 32 1.62 -3.05 5.49
CA ARG A 32 1.66 -2.97 6.96
C ARG A 32 2.36 -1.72 7.45
N ARG A 33 3.40 -1.24 6.74
CA ARG A 33 4.20 -0.08 7.16
C ARG A 33 3.67 1.26 6.66
N TYR A 34 3.19 1.31 5.41
CA TYR A 34 2.80 2.55 4.73
C TYR A 34 1.32 2.60 4.34
N GLY A 35 0.67 1.45 4.26
CA GLY A 35 -0.73 1.32 3.91
C GLY A 35 -1.67 1.70 5.06
N VAL A 36 -2.97 1.58 4.78
CA VAL A 36 -4.05 1.80 5.74
C VAL A 36 -4.81 0.49 5.96
N LYS A 37 -5.19 0.22 7.21
CA LYS A 37 -5.99 -0.96 7.54
C LYS A 37 -7.46 -0.58 7.63
N LEU A 38 -8.27 -1.12 6.71
CA LEU A 38 -9.73 -0.96 6.70
C LEU A 38 -10.39 -2.30 7.04
N GLY A 39 -10.91 -2.39 8.26
CA GLY A 39 -11.41 -3.65 8.82
C GLY A 39 -10.33 -4.73 8.84
N LYS A 40 -10.55 -5.82 8.08
CA LYS A 40 -9.63 -6.96 7.99
C LYS A 40 -8.63 -6.86 6.82
N ARG A 41 -8.63 -5.77 6.05
CA ARG A 41 -7.83 -5.64 4.82
C ARG A 41 -6.85 -4.46 4.91
N TYR A 42 -5.67 -4.64 4.33
CA TYR A 42 -4.75 -3.54 4.06
C TYR A 42 -4.98 -2.98 2.66
N LEU A 43 -4.95 -1.65 2.57
CA LEU A 43 -5.06 -0.89 1.33
C LEU A 43 -3.84 0.02 1.19
N PHE A 44 -3.47 0.30 -0.04
CA PHE A 44 -2.37 1.19 -0.42
C PHE A 44 -2.96 2.53 -0.84
N PRO A 45 -2.68 3.62 -0.09
CA PRO A 45 -2.94 4.96 -0.57
C PRO A 45 -2.20 5.21 -1.89
N ARG A 46 -2.80 6.00 -2.79
CA ARG A 46 -2.20 6.35 -4.09
C ARG A 46 -0.73 6.77 -3.98
N ARG A 47 -0.38 7.64 -3.03
CA ARG A 47 1.00 8.09 -2.78
C ARG A 47 2.01 6.95 -2.54
N VAL A 48 1.56 5.86 -1.91
CA VAL A 48 2.40 4.68 -1.64
C VAL A 48 2.60 3.87 -2.91
N VAL A 49 1.56 3.76 -3.73
CA VAL A 49 1.63 3.08 -5.03
C VAL A 49 2.53 3.84 -5.99
N GLU A 50 2.41 5.17 -6.06
CA GLU A 50 3.29 6.04 -6.86
C GLU A 50 4.75 5.89 -6.42
N ALA A 51 5.03 6.02 -5.13
CA ALA A 51 6.39 5.86 -4.60
C ALA A 51 6.96 4.44 -4.84
N LEU A 52 6.13 3.39 -4.79
CA LEU A 52 6.52 2.03 -5.16
C LEU A 52 6.95 1.93 -6.62
N LEU A 53 6.19 2.52 -7.54
CA LEU A 53 6.46 2.48 -8.97
C LEU A 53 7.69 3.30 -9.36
N GLU A 54 7.93 4.40 -8.63
CA GLU A 54 9.05 5.31 -8.87
C GLU A 54 10.32 4.91 -8.11
N GLY A 55 10.24 3.92 -7.22
CA GLY A 55 11.38 3.48 -6.41
C GLY A 55 11.79 4.46 -5.30
N ARG A 56 10.85 5.28 -4.81
CA ARG A 56 11.08 6.36 -3.81
C ARG A 56 10.33 6.11 -2.50
N LEU A 57 10.19 4.85 -2.10
CA LEU A 57 9.46 4.48 -0.88
C LEU A 57 10.14 4.99 0.40
N ASP A 58 11.45 5.19 0.38
CA ASP A 58 12.26 5.70 1.48
C ASP A 58 11.98 7.19 1.78
N GLU A 59 11.49 7.94 0.80
CA GLU A 59 11.05 9.33 0.97
C GLU A 59 9.71 9.44 1.73
N LEU A 60 8.97 8.34 1.87
CA LEU A 60 7.70 8.33 2.58
C LEU A 60 7.89 8.15 4.09
N GLU A 61 7.19 8.98 4.85
CA GLU A 61 6.97 8.67 6.27
C GLU A 61 6.05 7.44 6.41
N PRO A 62 6.43 6.46 7.26
CA PRO A 62 5.54 5.36 7.62
C PRO A 62 4.20 5.87 8.13
N ASN A 63 3.14 5.08 7.92
CA ASN A 63 1.85 5.43 8.47
C ASN A 63 1.95 5.40 10.00
N LYS A 64 1.69 6.55 10.66
CA LYS A 64 1.71 6.70 12.12
C LYS A 64 0.71 5.78 12.83
N ASN A 65 -0.29 5.29 12.10
CA ASN A 65 -1.33 4.41 12.61
C ASN A 65 -1.52 3.20 11.67
N PRO A 66 -0.57 2.25 11.65
CA PRO A 66 -0.61 1.08 10.76
C PRO A 66 -1.68 0.05 11.18
N ALA A 67 -2.26 0.22 12.38
CA ALA A 67 -3.25 -0.67 12.96
C ALA A 67 -4.40 0.12 13.60
N GLY A 68 -5.28 0.69 12.78
CA GLY A 68 -6.69 0.90 13.15
C GLY A 68 -7.00 1.68 14.43
N ALA A 69 -6.37 2.81 14.72
CA ALA A 69 -6.89 3.76 15.72
C ALA A 69 -8.13 4.54 15.20
N GLY A 70 -9.13 3.81 14.71
CA GLY A 70 -10.41 4.35 14.21
C GLY A 70 -11.59 3.45 14.61
N GLY A 71 -11.44 2.75 15.74
CA GLY A 71 -12.45 1.90 16.35
C GLY A 71 -12.65 2.24 17.82
N GLU A 72 -12.72 3.53 18.15
CA GLU A 72 -13.29 3.97 19.42
C GLU A 72 -14.79 4.23 19.16
N ARG A 73 -15.61 3.26 19.57
CA ARG A 73 -17.00 3.49 19.94
C ARG A 73 -17.17 2.96 21.36
#